data_AF-A0A2G5V9C3-F1
#
_entry.id   AF-A0A2G5V9C3-F1
#
_cell.length_a   1.000
_cell.length_b   1.000
_cell.length_c   1.000
_cell.angle_alpha   90.00
_cell.angle_beta   90.00
_cell.angle_gamma   90.00
#
_symmetry.space_group_name_H-M   'P 1'
#
loop_
_entity.id
_entity.type
_entity.pdbx_description
1 polymer ?
#
loop_
_entity_poly.entity_id
_entity_poly.type
_entity_poly.pdbx_seq_one_letter_code
_entity_poly.pdbx_strand_id
1 'polypeptide(L)'
;MIRISGRPTSSQYPTFETIDIPWDKCIVKCRTDINCSAVFKISDIRCHYYLFGSLSTFEQVDFAGREIALKIQLPGNKCPTSNPLVSGPTYLTQTINNQLYKTTVTLDSSSGHSYNVTYSVYTCPNNTKPFPRVDYLVNCIGLFFFDAPRCNNYTQASALCKAQNGTLTGPANADEYEYIQG
;
A
#
# COMPACT_ATOMS: atom_id res chain seq x y z
N MET A 1 -5.22 1.99 -10.82
CA MET A 1 -5.03 3.44 -10.67
C MET A 1 -6.40 4.08 -10.64
N ILE A 2 -6.66 4.94 -9.66
CA ILE A 2 -7.91 5.70 -9.56
C ILE A 2 -7.64 7.13 -9.98
N ARG A 3 -8.43 7.62 -10.93
CA ARG A 3 -8.34 8.97 -11.48
C ARG A 3 -9.25 9.89 -10.70
N ILE A 4 -8.72 11.05 -10.33
CA ILE A 4 -9.41 12.07 -9.55
C ILE A 4 -9.07 13.42 -10.16
N SER A 5 -10.03 14.33 -10.16
CA SER A 5 -9.75 15.73 -10.48
C SER A 5 -9.04 16.37 -9.30
N GLY A 6 -7.77 16.68 -9.52
CA GLY A 6 -6.91 17.09 -8.43
C GLY A 6 -5.56 17.54 -8.95
N ARG A 7 -4.85 18.26 -8.09
CA ARG A 7 -3.45 18.63 -8.34
C ARG A 7 -2.63 18.46 -7.06
N PRO A 8 -1.35 18.05 -7.18
CA PRO A 8 -0.41 18.10 -6.08
C PRO A 8 -0.31 19.52 -5.49
N THR A 9 -0.28 19.63 -4.18
CA THR A 9 -0.11 20.91 -3.49
C THR A 9 1.38 21.26 -3.38
N SER A 10 1.71 22.54 -3.59
CA SER A 10 3.10 23.02 -3.73
C SER A 10 3.86 23.19 -2.41
N SER A 11 3.22 22.93 -1.26
CA SER A 11 3.77 23.27 0.06
C SER A 11 4.99 22.42 0.46
N GLN A 12 5.23 21.30 -0.22
CA GLN A 12 6.43 20.49 -0.10
C GLN A 12 6.75 19.95 -1.48
N TYR A 13 7.61 20.63 -2.27
CA TYR A 13 7.99 20.23 -3.63
C TYR A 13 8.10 18.70 -3.77
N PRO A 14 7.06 18.02 -4.28
CA PRO A 14 7.10 16.57 -4.31
C PRO A 14 8.18 16.19 -5.33
N THR A 15 9.04 15.23 -5.00
CA THR A 15 10.05 14.77 -5.95
C THR A 15 9.36 14.01 -7.08
N PHE A 16 9.34 14.59 -8.28
CA PHE A 16 8.73 13.96 -9.45
C PHE A 16 9.71 13.85 -10.61
N GLU A 17 9.51 12.84 -11.43
CA GLU A 17 10.09 12.75 -12.76
C GLU A 17 9.07 13.31 -13.77
N THR A 18 9.53 14.11 -14.72
CA THR A 18 8.68 14.51 -15.85
C THR A 18 8.87 13.51 -16.98
N ILE A 19 7.78 12.92 -17.46
CA ILE A 19 7.81 11.93 -18.53
C ILE A 19 6.99 12.44 -19.71
N ASP A 20 7.61 12.47 -20.89
CA ASP A 20 7.01 12.86 -22.16
C ASP A 20 6.38 11.66 -22.87
N ILE A 21 5.24 11.20 -22.33
CA ILE A 21 4.42 10.12 -22.92
C ILE A 21 2.93 10.46 -22.83
N PRO A 22 2.09 9.86 -23.69
CA PRO A 22 0.64 10.00 -23.58
C PRO A 22 0.09 9.71 -22.18
N TRP A 23 -0.93 10.45 -21.75
CA TRP A 23 -1.49 10.35 -20.40
C TRP A 23 -1.92 8.92 -20.01
N ASP A 24 -2.57 8.21 -20.93
CA ASP A 24 -2.96 6.81 -20.75
C ASP A 24 -1.74 5.90 -20.53
N LYS A 25 -0.65 6.13 -21.27
CA LYS A 25 0.61 5.40 -21.11
C LYS A 25 1.28 5.71 -19.78
N CYS A 26 1.18 6.94 -19.29
CA CYS A 26 1.67 7.32 -17.97
C CYS A 26 0.96 6.57 -16.85
N ILE A 27 -0.38 6.49 -16.91
CA ILE A 27 -1.18 5.70 -15.97
C ILE A 27 -0.78 4.22 -16.01
N VAL A 28 -0.65 3.65 -17.21
CA VAL A 28 -0.28 2.24 -17.38
C VAL A 28 1.11 1.96 -16.82
N LYS A 29 2.10 2.82 -17.13
CA LYS A 29 3.47 2.71 -16.62
C LYS A 29 3.50 2.70 -15.08
N CYS A 30 2.81 3.65 -14.45
CA CYS A 30 2.73 3.72 -12.99
C CYS A 30 2.00 2.51 -12.37
N ARG A 31 0.96 2.01 -13.06
CA ARG A 31 0.25 0.81 -12.61
C ARG A 31 1.19 -0.39 -12.55
N THR A 32 2.04 -0.56 -13.54
CA THR A 32 2.98 -1.70 -13.64
C THR A 32 4.22 -1.55 -12.77
N ASP A 33 4.70 -0.33 -12.59
CA ASP A 33 5.89 -0.06 -11.78
C ASP A 33 5.57 -0.19 -10.29
N ILE A 34 6.28 -1.07 -9.61
CA ILE A 34 6.11 -1.34 -8.19
C ILE A 34 6.42 -0.12 -7.31
N ASN A 35 7.31 0.76 -7.76
CA ASN A 35 7.75 1.94 -7.01
C ASN A 35 6.88 3.18 -7.27
N CYS A 36 5.98 3.15 -8.26
CA CYS A 36 5.12 4.30 -8.54
C CYS A 36 3.92 4.36 -7.61
N SER A 37 3.67 5.54 -7.04
CA SER A 37 2.55 5.82 -6.15
C SER A 37 1.45 6.61 -6.85
N ALA A 38 1.82 7.56 -7.72
CA ALA A 38 0.88 8.46 -8.37
C ALA A 38 1.45 9.05 -9.67
N VAL A 39 0.55 9.56 -10.50
CA VAL A 39 0.89 10.39 -11.66
C VAL A 39 -0.05 11.59 -11.76
N PHE A 40 0.47 12.74 -12.21
CA PHE A 40 -0.31 13.96 -12.43
C PHE A 40 -0.20 14.41 -13.88
N LYS A 41 -1.35 14.76 -14.47
CA LYS A 41 -1.45 15.17 -15.86
C LYS A 41 -1.02 16.64 -16.02
N ILE A 42 0.02 16.88 -16.82
CA ILE A 42 0.46 18.22 -17.23
C ILE A 42 -0.17 18.59 -18.58
N SER A 43 -0.15 17.64 -19.51
CA SER A 43 -0.84 17.72 -20.80
C SER A 43 -1.21 16.31 -21.26
N ASP A 44 -1.81 16.17 -22.44
CA ASP A 44 -2.13 14.85 -23.00
C ASP A 44 -0.89 14.00 -23.35
N ILE A 45 0.29 14.62 -23.45
CA ILE A 45 1.56 14.00 -23.83
C ILE A 45 2.67 14.14 -22.77
N ARG A 46 2.34 14.66 -21.59
CA ARG A 46 3.30 14.90 -20.51
C ARG A 46 2.64 14.71 -19.15
N CYS A 47 3.33 14.00 -18.26
CA CYS A 47 2.90 13.81 -16.89
C CYS A 47 4.06 13.96 -15.90
N HIS A 48 3.72 14.29 -14.66
CA HIS A 48 4.61 14.08 -13.53
C HIS A 48 4.40 12.68 -12.95
N TYR A 49 5.50 12.03 -12.63
CA TYR A 49 5.57 10.67 -12.12
C TYR A 49 6.10 10.68 -10.68
N TYR A 50 5.33 10.15 -9.75
CA TYR A 50 5.65 10.15 -8.33
C TYR A 50 6.01 8.75 -7.87
N LEU A 51 7.21 8.63 -7.32
CA LEU A 51 7.62 7.41 -6.64
C LEU A 51 6.96 7.32 -5.26
N PHE A 52 7.05 6.14 -4.65
CA PHE A 52 6.67 5.92 -3.27
C PHE A 52 7.42 6.89 -2.35
N GLY A 53 6.70 7.58 -1.46
CA GLY A 53 7.28 8.61 -0.59
C GLY A 53 7.27 10.04 -1.17
N SER A 54 7.06 10.21 -2.48
CA SER A 54 7.27 11.51 -3.13
C SER A 54 6.08 12.46 -3.07
N LEU A 55 4.85 11.95 -3.17
CA LEU A 55 3.65 12.79 -3.12
C LEU A 55 3.13 12.84 -1.69
N SER A 56 3.20 13.99 -1.01
CA SER A 56 2.71 14.13 0.37
C SER A 56 1.27 14.60 0.46
N THR A 57 0.85 15.48 -0.45
CA THR A 57 -0.45 16.14 -0.40
C THR A 57 -0.95 16.45 -1.80
N PHE A 58 -2.27 16.41 -1.98
CA PHE A 58 -2.93 16.92 -3.18
C PHE A 58 -4.30 17.48 -2.81
N GLU A 59 -4.80 18.40 -3.61
CA GLU A 59 -6.13 18.96 -3.45
C GLU A 59 -7.04 18.50 -4.58
N GLN A 60 -8.30 18.23 -4.24
CA GLN A 60 -9.37 18.07 -5.21
C GLN A 60 -9.72 19.43 -5.80
N VAL A 61 -9.81 19.49 -7.12
CA VAL A 61 -10.16 20.71 -7.86
C VAL A 61 -11.26 20.41 -8.87
N ASP A 62 -11.91 21.46 -9.36
CA ASP A 62 -12.88 21.33 -10.44
C ASP A 62 -12.23 20.72 -11.71
N PHE A 63 -13.04 19.99 -12.49
CA PHE A 63 -12.65 19.32 -13.72
C PHE A 63 -12.24 20.34 -14.80
N ALA A 64 -11.04 20.90 -14.70
CA ALA A 64 -10.45 21.83 -15.65
C ALA A 64 -9.25 21.21 -16.38
N GLY A 65 -9.29 19.89 -16.63
CA GLY A 65 -8.20 19.13 -17.25
C GLY A 65 -7.04 18.79 -16.31
N ARG A 66 -7.16 19.08 -15.01
CA ARG A 66 -6.19 18.71 -13.97
C ARG A 66 -6.59 17.36 -13.39
N GLU A 67 -5.82 16.34 -13.72
CA GLU A 67 -6.09 14.97 -13.29
C GLU A 67 -4.89 14.40 -12.54
N ILE A 68 -5.15 13.79 -11.40
CA ILE A 68 -4.19 12.95 -10.69
C ILE A 68 -4.71 11.52 -10.70
N ALA A 69 -3.81 10.55 -10.89
CA ALA A 69 -4.13 9.14 -10.77
C ALA A 69 -3.29 8.52 -9.65
N LEU A 70 -3.97 7.91 -8.68
CA LEU A 70 -3.36 7.31 -7.49
C LEU A 70 -3.37 5.78 -7.58
N LYS A 71 -2.31 5.16 -7.07
CA LYS A 71 -2.25 3.72 -6.87
C LYS A 71 -2.82 3.39 -5.49
N ILE A 72 -4.08 2.98 -5.47
CA ILE A 72 -4.82 2.62 -4.25
C ILE A 72 -5.54 1.28 -4.43
N GLN A 73 -5.74 0.56 -3.33
CA GLN A 73 -6.55 -0.66 -3.31
C GLN A 73 -8.02 -0.29 -3.19
N LEU A 74 -8.86 -0.90 -4.02
CA LEU A 74 -10.31 -0.81 -3.89
C LEU A 74 -10.88 -2.09 -3.28
N PRO A 75 -11.99 -2.00 -2.53
CA PRO A 75 -12.75 -3.18 -2.13
C PRO A 75 -13.40 -3.81 -3.37
N GLY A 76 -12.88 -4.96 -3.80
CA GLY A 76 -13.39 -5.75 -4.91
C GLY A 76 -12.88 -5.34 -6.31
N ASN A 77 -13.37 -6.05 -7.33
CA ASN A 77 -12.92 -5.91 -8.73
C ASN A 77 -13.77 -4.94 -9.56
N LYS A 78 -14.58 -4.09 -8.92
CA LYS A 78 -15.46 -3.13 -9.62
C LYS A 78 -14.89 -1.72 -9.49
N CYS A 79 -14.96 -0.97 -10.59
CA CYS A 79 -14.69 0.46 -10.55
C CYS A 79 -15.75 1.17 -9.70
N PRO A 80 -15.34 2.08 -8.80
CA PRO A 80 -16.28 2.80 -7.95
C PRO A 80 -17.10 3.78 -8.79
N THR A 81 -18.37 3.95 -8.44
CA THR A 81 -19.30 4.87 -9.12
C THR A 81 -19.20 6.30 -8.58
N SER A 82 -18.51 6.50 -7.46
CA SER A 82 -18.23 7.78 -6.83
C SER A 82 -16.75 7.86 -6.43
N ASN A 83 -16.28 9.03 -5.97
CA ASN A 83 -14.90 9.19 -5.49
C ASN A 83 -14.66 8.23 -4.29
N PRO A 84 -13.81 7.18 -4.45
CA PRO A 84 -13.61 6.19 -3.40
C PRO A 84 -12.87 6.75 -2.18
N LEU A 85 -12.24 7.93 -2.29
CA LEU A 85 -11.51 8.56 -1.20
C LEU A 85 -12.42 9.24 -0.16
N VAL A 86 -13.72 9.39 -0.44
CA VAL A 86 -14.67 10.08 0.47
C VAL A 86 -15.06 9.19 1.65
N SER A 87 -15.10 7.87 1.46
CA SER A 87 -15.58 6.92 2.48
C SER A 87 -14.57 6.61 3.59
N GLY A 88 -13.46 7.34 3.66
CA GLY A 88 -12.43 7.18 4.67
C GLY A 88 -11.06 6.85 4.08
N PRO A 89 -10.07 6.57 4.93
CA PRO A 89 -8.72 6.35 4.48
C PRO A 89 -8.68 5.20 3.48
N THR A 90 -8.12 5.46 2.30
CA THR A 90 -7.88 4.42 1.31
C THR A 90 -6.42 4.03 1.36
N TYR A 91 -6.15 2.73 1.36
CA TYR A 91 -4.81 2.21 1.50
C TYR A 91 -4.37 1.44 0.26
N LEU A 92 -3.07 1.35 0.03
CA LEU A 92 -2.46 0.35 -0.81
C LEU A 92 -1.37 -0.34 -0.01
N THR A 93 -1.38 -1.68 -0.01
CA THR A 93 -0.35 -2.49 0.62
C THR A 93 0.33 -3.31 -0.46
N GLN A 94 1.67 -3.27 -0.53
CA GLN A 94 2.46 -4.04 -1.48
C GLN A 94 3.65 -4.70 -0.77
N THR A 95 3.95 -5.95 -1.14
CA THR A 95 5.15 -6.64 -0.65
C THR A 95 6.26 -6.52 -1.69
N ILE A 96 7.41 -5.94 -1.31
CA ILE A 96 8.60 -5.79 -2.15
C ILE A 96 9.80 -6.27 -1.33
N ASN A 97 10.60 -7.21 -1.87
CA ASN A 97 11.80 -7.72 -1.19
C ASN A 97 11.60 -8.10 0.29
N ASN A 98 10.49 -8.79 0.61
CA ASN A 98 10.10 -9.18 1.97
C ASN A 98 9.81 -8.01 2.95
N GLN A 99 9.62 -6.81 2.42
CA GLN A 99 9.16 -5.63 3.16
C GLN A 99 7.77 -5.25 2.66
N LEU A 100 6.95 -4.73 3.56
CA LEU A 100 5.60 -4.33 3.22
C LEU A 100 5.47 -2.81 3.18
N TYR A 101 5.16 -2.31 2.00
CA TYR A 101 4.98 -0.89 1.71
C TYR A 101 3.49 -0.56 1.80
N LYS A 102 3.15 0.42 2.64
CA LYS A 102 1.79 0.91 2.81
C LYS A 102 1.71 2.38 2.38
N THR A 103 0.81 2.67 1.46
CA THR A 103 0.39 4.03 1.12
C THR A 103 -0.98 4.25 1.74
N THR A 104 -1.20 5.39 2.39
CA THR A 104 -2.48 5.78 2.97
C THR A 104 -2.90 7.14 2.42
N VAL A 105 -4.13 7.25 1.94
CA VAL A 105 -4.71 8.52 1.48
C VAL A 105 -5.86 8.88 2.42
N THR A 106 -5.75 10.01 3.10
CA THR A 106 -6.75 10.51 4.06
C THR A 106 -7.24 11.89 3.65
N LEU A 107 -8.55 12.12 3.76
CA LEU A 107 -9.10 13.47 3.63
C LEU A 107 -8.66 14.31 4.83
N ASP A 108 -8.14 15.50 4.56
CA ASP A 108 -7.87 16.51 5.58
C ASP A 108 -9.20 17.16 6.00
N SER A 109 -9.62 16.86 7.23
CA SER A 109 -10.86 17.37 7.80
C SER A 109 -10.91 18.89 7.95
N SER A 110 -9.76 19.57 7.94
CA SER A 110 -9.70 21.03 8.10
C SER A 110 -10.00 21.80 6.81
N SER A 111 -9.70 21.21 5.65
CA SER A 111 -10.01 21.78 4.33
C SER A 111 -11.27 21.18 3.73
N GLY A 112 -11.50 19.87 3.90
CA GLY A 112 -12.60 19.14 3.25
C GLY A 112 -12.39 18.90 1.75
N HIS A 113 -11.26 19.33 1.18
CA HIS A 113 -10.89 19.15 -0.22
C HIS A 113 -9.40 18.82 -0.43
N SER A 114 -8.56 18.87 0.62
CA SER A 114 -7.18 18.40 0.55
C SER A 114 -7.07 16.98 1.08
N TYR A 115 -6.13 16.23 0.53
CA TYR A 115 -5.83 14.86 0.92
C TYR A 115 -4.37 14.75 1.30
N ASN A 116 -4.13 14.10 2.44
CA ASN A 116 -2.80 13.71 2.88
C ASN A 116 -2.48 12.31 2.37
N VAL A 117 -1.27 12.15 1.86
CA VAL A 117 -0.73 10.88 1.39
C VAL A 117 0.47 10.54 2.27
N THR A 118 0.34 9.46 3.03
CA THR A 118 1.39 8.99 3.94
C THR A 118 1.90 7.63 3.52
N TYR A 119 3.17 7.38 3.84
CA TYR A 119 3.89 6.19 3.44
C TYR A 119 4.53 5.55 4.66
N SER A 120 4.40 4.24 4.79
CA SER A 120 5.11 3.46 5.79
C SER A 120 5.68 2.19 5.18
N VAL A 121 6.85 1.79 5.70
CA VAL A 121 7.48 0.52 5.36
C VAL A 121 7.51 -0.32 6.63
N TYR A 122 6.90 -1.49 6.58
CA TYR A 122 6.92 -2.47 7.65
C TYR A 122 7.92 -3.56 7.30
N THR A 123 8.89 -3.74 8.20
CA THR A 123 9.84 -4.83 8.14
C THR A 123 9.50 -5.83 9.24
N CYS A 124 9.52 -7.10 8.87
CA CYS A 124 9.32 -8.17 9.83
C CYS A 124 10.66 -8.57 10.47
N PRO A 125 10.67 -9.02 11.74
CA PRO A 125 11.86 -9.58 12.36
C PRO A 125 12.50 -10.69 11.53
N ASN A 126 13.79 -10.96 11.78
CA ASN A 126 14.51 -12.06 11.10
C ASN A 126 13.75 -13.38 11.24
N ASN A 127 13.80 -14.21 10.20
CA ASN A 127 13.11 -15.51 10.11
C ASN A 127 11.57 -15.42 10.16
N THR A 128 11.00 -14.25 9.91
CA THR A 128 9.56 -14.07 9.74
C THR A 128 9.24 -13.38 8.42
N LYS A 129 8.05 -13.64 7.89
CA LYS A 129 7.57 -13.11 6.59
C LYS A 129 6.30 -12.28 6.80
N PRO A 130 6.16 -11.10 6.18
CA PRO A 130 4.95 -10.28 6.30
C PRO A 130 3.80 -10.90 5.50
N PHE A 131 2.62 -10.94 6.12
CA PHE A 131 1.37 -11.31 5.51
C PHE A 131 0.30 -10.24 5.78
N PRO A 132 -0.36 -9.72 4.72
CA PRO A 132 -1.51 -8.85 4.90
C PRO A 132 -2.70 -9.67 5.40
N ARG A 133 -3.34 -9.20 6.48
CA ARG A 133 -4.63 -9.69 6.96
C ARG A 133 -5.73 -8.65 6.70
N VAL A 134 -6.97 -9.03 7.02
CA VAL A 134 -8.15 -8.17 6.92
C VAL A 134 -7.91 -6.84 7.67
N ASP A 135 -8.51 -5.75 7.18
CA ASP A 135 -8.39 -4.39 7.74
C ASP A 135 -6.96 -3.83 7.76
N TYR A 136 -6.14 -4.17 6.75
CA TYR A 136 -4.83 -3.56 6.53
C TYR A 136 -3.81 -3.83 7.66
N LEU A 137 -4.09 -4.84 8.49
CA LEU A 137 -3.17 -5.36 9.49
C LEU A 137 -2.13 -6.24 8.82
N VAL A 138 -0.92 -6.21 9.36
CA VAL A 138 0.22 -6.96 8.85
C VAL A 138 0.69 -7.86 9.96
N ASN A 139 0.75 -9.16 9.69
CA ASN A 139 1.32 -10.11 10.61
C ASN A 139 2.63 -10.66 10.06
N CYS A 140 3.63 -10.72 10.92
CA CYS A 140 4.89 -11.38 10.64
C CYS A 140 4.79 -12.85 11.09
N ILE A 141 4.85 -13.78 10.15
CA ILE A 141 4.73 -15.22 10.45
C ILE A 141 6.11 -15.87 10.27
N GLY A 142 6.59 -16.49 11.35
CA GLY A 142 7.81 -17.31 11.34
C GLY A 142 7.48 -18.79 11.57
N LEU A 143 8.31 -19.66 11.02
CA LEU A 143 8.25 -21.10 11.27
C LEU A 143 9.35 -21.48 12.24
N PHE A 144 8.96 -21.91 13.44
CA PHE A 144 9.87 -22.30 14.51
C PHE A 144 9.65 -23.76 14.85
N PHE A 145 10.70 -24.57 14.72
CA PHE A 145 10.66 -26.01 14.93
C PHE A 145 11.29 -26.39 16.26
N PHE A 146 10.84 -27.50 16.85
CA PHE A 146 11.49 -28.08 18.03
C PHE A 146 12.74 -28.85 17.63
N ASP A 147 13.81 -28.75 18.42
CA ASP A 147 15.06 -29.48 18.17
C ASP A 147 14.86 -31.00 18.27
N ALA A 148 14.43 -31.50 19.43
CA ALA A 148 13.97 -32.87 19.66
C ALA A 148 13.21 -32.99 21.00
N PRO A 149 12.13 -33.80 21.09
CA PRO A 149 11.39 -34.40 19.97
C PRO A 149 10.70 -33.33 19.11
N ARG A 150 10.55 -33.60 17.81
CA ARG A 150 9.95 -32.64 16.86
C ARG A 150 8.45 -32.43 17.06
N CYS A 151 7.77 -33.34 17.75
CA CYS A 151 6.37 -33.23 18.11
C CYS A 151 6.25 -32.92 19.60
N ASN A 152 5.49 -31.89 19.92
CA ASN A 152 5.20 -31.46 21.30
C ASN A 152 3.75 -31.00 21.41
N ASN A 153 3.32 -30.68 22.63
CA ASN A 153 1.96 -30.20 22.87
C ASN A 153 1.81 -28.69 22.63
N TYR A 154 0.57 -28.24 22.63
CA TYR A 154 0.19 -26.83 22.42
C TYR A 154 0.90 -25.87 23.39
N THR A 155 1.01 -26.22 24.68
CA THR A 155 1.63 -25.36 25.70
C THR A 155 3.10 -25.12 25.39
N GLN A 156 3.83 -26.16 24.99
CA GLN A 156 5.24 -26.05 24.59
C GLN A 156 5.40 -25.23 23.30
N ALA A 157 4.50 -25.41 22.32
CA ALA A 157 4.50 -24.59 21.10
C ALA A 157 4.24 -23.10 21.40
N SER A 158 3.30 -22.81 22.32
CA SER A 158 3.03 -21.45 22.76
C SER A 158 4.24 -20.82 23.45
N ALA A 159 4.94 -21.58 24.30
CA ALA A 159 6.15 -21.11 24.95
C ALA A 159 7.28 -20.82 23.94
N LEU A 160 7.45 -21.67 22.92
CA LEU A 160 8.43 -21.46 21.85
C LEU A 160 8.17 -20.15 21.08
N CYS A 161 6.92 -19.90 20.67
CA CYS A 161 6.58 -18.64 20.00
C CYS A 161 6.79 -17.42 20.91
N LYS A 162 6.43 -17.51 22.20
CA LYS A 162 6.64 -16.42 23.17
C LYS A 162 8.12 -16.10 23.38
N ALA A 163 9.00 -17.11 23.35
CA ALA A 163 10.45 -16.91 23.41
C ALA A 163 10.98 -16.10 22.20
N GLN A 164 10.22 -16.04 21.10
CA GLN A 164 10.51 -15.23 19.91
C GLN A 164 9.72 -13.91 19.89
N ASN A 165 9.19 -13.47 21.04
CA ASN A 165 8.28 -12.32 21.17
C ASN A 165 7.01 -12.43 20.30
N GLY A 166 6.60 -13.65 19.98
CA GLY A 166 5.44 -13.94 19.16
C GLY A 166 4.31 -14.65 19.92
N THR A 167 3.27 -15.00 19.17
CA THR A 167 2.17 -15.85 19.63
C THR A 167 1.90 -16.93 18.59
N LEU A 168 1.24 -18.02 19.00
CA LEU A 168 0.78 -19.02 18.04
C LEU A 168 -0.27 -18.38 17.13
N THR A 169 -0.14 -18.63 15.83
CA THR A 169 -1.08 -18.14 14.82
C THR A 169 -1.48 -19.27 13.90
N GLY A 170 -2.73 -19.27 13.47
CA GLY A 170 -3.22 -20.10 12.39
C GLY A 170 -3.21 -19.31 11.06
N PRO A 171 -3.26 -20.02 9.91
CA PRO A 171 -3.40 -19.38 8.62
C PRO A 171 -4.75 -18.68 8.49
N ALA A 172 -4.74 -17.40 8.17
CA ALA A 172 -5.95 -16.59 7.97
C ALA A 172 -6.42 -16.54 6.50
N ASN A 173 -5.56 -16.94 5.56
CA ASN A 173 -5.82 -16.95 4.12
C ASN A 173 -4.97 -18.03 3.43
N ALA A 174 -5.18 -18.20 2.11
CA ALA A 174 -4.50 -19.23 1.32
C ALA A 174 -2.97 -19.03 1.28
N ASP A 175 -2.50 -17.79 1.15
CA ASP A 175 -1.05 -17.48 1.10
C ASP A 175 -0.35 -17.82 2.42
N GLU A 176 -0.98 -17.51 3.56
CA GLU A 176 -0.48 -17.91 4.88
C GLU A 176 -0.49 -19.43 5.05
N TYR A 177 -1.54 -20.11 4.56
CA TYR A 177 -1.66 -21.56 4.61
C TYR A 177 -0.53 -22.24 3.82
N GLU A 178 -0.34 -21.84 2.56
CA GLU A 178 0.73 -22.37 1.69
C GLU A 178 2.10 -22.16 2.32
N TYR A 179 2.38 -20.97 2.88
CA TYR A 179 3.63 -20.71 3.58
C TYR A 179 3.83 -21.59 4.82
N ILE A 180 2.78 -21.84 5.60
CA ILE A 180 2.87 -22.65 6.83
C ILE A 180 3.04 -24.15 6.53
N GLN A 181 2.54 -24.63 5.40
CA GLN A 181 2.70 -26.05 5.02
C GLN A 181 4.15 -26.44 4.73
N GLY A 182 4.97 -25.47 4.29
CA GLY A 182 6.36 -25.71 3.89
C GLY A 182 6.50 -26.14 2.44
#